data_AF-A0A2A9HGZ5-F1
#
_entry.id   AF-A0A2A9HGZ5-F1
#
_cell.length_a   1.000
_cell.length_b   1.000
_cell.length_c   1.000
_cell.angle_alpha   90.00
_cell.angle_beta   90.00
_cell.angle_gamma   90.00
#
_symmetry.space_group_name_H-M   'P 1'
#
loop_
_entity.id
_entity.type
_entity.pdbx_description
1 polymer ?
#
loop_
_entity_poly.entity_id
_entity_poly.type
_entity_poly.pdbx_seq_one_letter_code
_entity_poly.pdbx_strand_id
1 'polypeptide(L)'
;MRKTWFGLALVMAALAAATLGAACGGDDDDGGEGVRVVATTTQIGALVREVAGDRVQLTVLLQAGADAHDYEPSPQDSRTLKNADLVLKNGIGLDEWLDDLIKNSGTKAKVVVATEGIEPLEGEAHDDHGSEADKEKDDHGHEHGEGDPHVWHDPENVKVMVKNIAEALAEVDGENAATYRADAEAYAKKLNEVDREIRALFEPIPAAARKVVTNHESLNYFAKRYQIEIIGAIIPGTAKEAQPSAQDLAKLTDLIRSEGVKAILAEAEIDPKVAEQLAKDTGVRVVTGVYADSLGPAGSGADTVHGMLLHNARLIAEALR
;
A
#
# COMPACT_ATOMS: atom_id res chain seq x y z
N MET A 1 -59.42 -71.08 -30.32
CA MET A 1 -58.02 -71.49 -30.60
C MET A 1 -57.15 -70.71 -29.61
N ARG A 2 -56.69 -71.33 -28.49
CA ARG A 2 -55.32 -71.86 -28.29
C ARG A 2 -54.27 -70.90 -28.88
N LYS A 3 -53.22 -70.43 -28.20
CA LYS A 3 -52.54 -70.77 -26.94
C LYS A 3 -51.37 -69.76 -26.88
N THR A 4 -51.08 -69.20 -25.71
CA THR A 4 -49.75 -69.07 -25.07
C THR A 4 -48.51 -68.62 -25.91
N TRP A 5 -47.61 -67.74 -25.45
CA TRP A 5 -46.56 -68.06 -24.46
C TRP A 5 -45.62 -66.87 -24.17
N PHE A 6 -45.06 -66.91 -22.96
CA PHE A 6 -43.81 -66.30 -22.50
C PHE A 6 -42.59 -66.75 -23.33
N GLY A 7 -41.58 -65.89 -23.40
CA GLY A 7 -40.17 -66.20 -23.70
C GLY A 7 -39.40 -64.87 -23.71
N LEU A 8 -38.69 -64.45 -22.67
CA LEU A 8 -37.45 -64.98 -22.08
C LEU A 8 -36.29 -65.07 -23.08
N ALA A 9 -35.16 -64.46 -22.67
CA ALA A 9 -33.78 -64.69 -23.09
C ALA A 9 -33.38 -64.14 -24.46
N LEU A 10 -32.15 -63.67 -24.72
CA LEU A 10 -30.96 -63.25 -23.97
C LEU A 10 -29.98 -62.86 -25.10
N VAL A 11 -29.07 -61.90 -24.86
CA VAL A 11 -27.81 -61.70 -25.59
C VAL A 11 -27.88 -61.16 -27.03
N MET A 12 -27.30 -59.97 -27.23
CA MET A 12 -26.21 -59.75 -28.20
C MET A 12 -25.49 -58.45 -27.85
N ALA A 13 -24.23 -58.60 -27.45
CA ALA A 13 -23.29 -57.52 -27.20
C ALA A 13 -22.58 -57.12 -28.51
N ALA A 14 -22.16 -55.84 -28.55
CA ALA A 14 -21.26 -55.19 -29.52
C ALA A 14 -21.88 -54.92 -30.91
N LEU A 15 -21.70 -53.76 -31.58
CA LEU A 15 -20.55 -52.86 -31.62
C LEU A 15 -20.98 -51.51 -32.26
N ALA A 16 -20.47 -50.39 -31.70
CA ALA A 16 -20.13 -49.10 -32.33
C ALA A 16 -21.14 -48.30 -33.20
N ALA A 17 -21.45 -47.07 -32.76
CA ALA A 17 -21.12 -45.84 -33.51
C ALA A 17 -21.46 -44.56 -32.71
N ALA A 18 -20.39 -43.87 -32.29
CA ALA A 18 -20.20 -42.42 -32.20
C ALA A 18 -21.40 -41.48 -31.98
N THR A 19 -21.46 -40.87 -30.79
CA THR A 19 -21.67 -39.42 -30.60
C THR A 19 -21.28 -39.04 -29.16
N LEU A 20 -19.99 -39.08 -28.83
CA LEU A 20 -19.45 -38.22 -27.78
C LEU A 20 -19.14 -36.87 -28.43
N GLY A 21 -20.11 -35.97 -28.42
CA GLY A 21 -19.88 -34.56 -28.65
C GLY A 21 -19.21 -33.98 -27.40
N ALA A 22 -17.99 -33.49 -27.57
CA ALA A 22 -17.15 -32.90 -26.55
C ALA A 22 -17.89 -31.78 -25.79
N ALA A 23 -18.05 -31.98 -24.48
CA ALA A 23 -18.34 -30.94 -23.51
C ALA A 23 -17.24 -30.97 -22.44
N CYS A 24 -16.00 -30.75 -22.89
CA CYS A 24 -14.84 -30.49 -22.05
C CYS A 24 -14.03 -29.39 -22.74
N GLY A 25 -13.81 -28.29 -22.05
CA GLY A 25 -13.11 -27.11 -22.57
C GLY A 25 -13.95 -25.84 -22.46
N GLY A 26 -14.51 -25.58 -21.28
CA GLY A 26 -14.66 -24.19 -20.86
C GLY A 26 -13.26 -23.72 -20.48
N ASP A 27 -12.55 -23.17 -21.45
CA ASP A 27 -11.61 -22.10 -21.12
C ASP A 27 -12.51 -20.99 -20.58
N ASP A 28 -12.54 -20.84 -19.25
CA ASP A 28 -12.91 -19.57 -18.64
C ASP A 28 -11.78 -18.59 -18.98
N ASP A 29 -11.74 -18.18 -20.26
CA ASP A 29 -11.16 -16.92 -20.67
C ASP A 29 -12.09 -15.85 -20.12
N ASP A 30 -11.93 -15.56 -18.83
CA ASP A 30 -12.47 -14.36 -18.19
C ASP A 30 -11.65 -13.15 -18.71
N GLY A 31 -11.61 -13.02 -20.03
CA GLY A 31 -11.09 -11.90 -20.78
C GLY A 31 -12.11 -10.78 -20.71
N GLY A 32 -12.34 -10.28 -19.49
CA GLY A 32 -13.14 -9.08 -19.29
C GLY A 32 -12.64 -7.99 -20.24
N GLU A 33 -13.57 -7.28 -20.87
CA GLU A 33 -13.23 -6.09 -21.64
C GLU A 33 -12.67 -5.04 -20.65
N GLY A 34 -11.35 -4.80 -20.67
CA GLY A 34 -10.71 -3.77 -19.85
C GLY A 34 -9.21 -3.99 -19.62
N VAL A 35 -8.45 -2.91 -19.44
CA VAL A 35 -7.00 -2.97 -19.16
C VAL A 35 -6.75 -3.63 -17.81
N ARG A 36 -5.82 -4.60 -17.77
CA ARG A 36 -5.43 -5.30 -16.55
C ARG A 36 -4.33 -4.52 -15.86
N VAL A 37 -4.65 -3.99 -14.69
CA VAL A 37 -3.77 -3.14 -13.89
C VAL A 37 -3.38 -3.88 -12.63
N VAL A 38 -2.07 -3.94 -12.34
CA VAL A 38 -1.54 -4.46 -11.08
C VAL A 38 -0.98 -3.30 -10.28
N ALA A 39 -1.44 -3.15 -9.04
CA ALA A 39 -0.89 -2.22 -8.07
C ALA A 39 -0.15 -2.99 -6.98
N THR A 40 1.03 -2.52 -6.56
CA THR A 40 1.76 -3.15 -5.46
C THR A 40 1.03 -2.99 -4.14
N THR A 41 0.73 -1.76 -3.74
CA THR A 41 0.18 -1.41 -2.42
C THR A 41 -1.32 -1.12 -2.45
N THR A 42 -1.95 -1.19 -1.27
CA THR A 42 -3.36 -0.83 -1.10
C THR A 42 -3.64 0.63 -1.44
N GLN A 43 -2.68 1.53 -1.18
CA GLN A 43 -2.73 2.95 -1.46
C GLN A 43 -2.79 3.18 -2.97
N ILE A 44 -1.84 2.60 -3.74
CA ILE A 44 -1.84 2.71 -5.20
C ILE A 44 -3.14 2.12 -5.76
N GLY A 45 -3.58 0.97 -5.24
CA GLY A 45 -4.85 0.36 -5.64
C GLY A 45 -6.06 1.30 -5.42
N ALA A 46 -6.15 1.97 -4.27
CA ALA A 46 -7.22 2.93 -4.02
C ALA A 46 -7.12 4.15 -4.94
N LEU A 47 -5.91 4.65 -5.23
CA LEU A 47 -5.72 5.76 -6.16
C LEU A 47 -6.11 5.38 -7.59
N VAL A 48 -5.82 4.15 -8.04
CA VAL A 48 -6.29 3.65 -9.33
C VAL A 48 -7.83 3.64 -9.38
N ARG A 49 -8.52 3.23 -8.31
CA ARG A 49 -9.99 3.27 -8.27
C ARG A 49 -10.55 4.68 -8.38
N GLU A 50 -9.91 5.67 -7.76
CA GLU A 50 -10.33 7.07 -7.85
C GLU A 50 -10.11 7.66 -9.26
N VAL A 51 -9.11 7.17 -10.00
CA VAL A 51 -8.80 7.64 -11.36
C VAL A 51 -9.56 6.88 -12.44
N ALA A 52 -9.70 5.56 -12.30
CA ALA A 52 -10.20 4.68 -13.34
C ALA A 52 -11.65 4.22 -13.11
N GLY A 53 -12.12 4.20 -11.87
CA GLY A 53 -13.37 3.54 -11.50
C GLY A 53 -13.37 2.07 -11.93
N ASP A 54 -14.49 1.63 -12.52
CA ASP A 54 -14.68 0.26 -12.99
C ASP A 54 -14.16 0.00 -14.42
N ARG A 55 -13.41 0.94 -15.02
CA ARG A 55 -12.92 0.85 -16.41
C ARG A 55 -11.71 -0.08 -16.58
N VAL A 56 -11.11 -0.48 -15.46
CA VAL A 56 -9.91 -1.34 -15.44
C VAL A 56 -10.11 -2.54 -14.55
N GLN A 57 -9.41 -3.62 -14.88
CA GLN A 57 -9.34 -4.81 -14.04
C GLN A 57 -8.17 -4.66 -13.08
N LEU A 58 -8.44 -4.11 -11.89
CA LEU A 58 -7.42 -3.85 -10.88
C LEU A 58 -7.18 -5.09 -9.99
N THR A 59 -5.93 -5.55 -9.95
CA THR A 59 -5.42 -6.46 -8.92
C THR A 59 -4.44 -5.73 -8.01
N VAL A 60 -4.59 -5.89 -6.69
CA VAL A 60 -3.66 -5.35 -5.69
C VAL A 60 -2.90 -6.52 -5.07
N LEU A 61 -1.57 -6.47 -5.08
CA LEU A 61 -0.73 -7.57 -4.57
C LEU A 61 -0.77 -7.61 -3.04
N LEU A 62 -0.40 -6.50 -2.39
CA LEU A 62 -0.44 -6.37 -0.93
C LEU A 62 -1.88 -6.28 -0.45
N GLN A 63 -2.27 -7.23 0.39
CA GLN A 63 -3.57 -7.20 1.06
C GLN A 63 -3.55 -6.22 2.23
N ALA A 64 -4.74 -5.80 2.68
CA ALA A 64 -4.87 -4.97 3.87
C ALA A 64 -4.21 -5.64 5.08
N GLY A 65 -3.37 -4.90 5.80
CA GLY A 65 -2.59 -5.36 6.94
C GLY A 65 -1.26 -6.05 6.61
N ALA A 66 -0.92 -6.26 5.33
CA ALA A 66 0.39 -6.78 4.94
C ALA A 66 1.47 -5.70 5.08
N ASP A 67 2.69 -6.10 5.46
CA ASP A 67 3.87 -5.25 5.41
C ASP A 67 4.38 -5.14 3.97
N ALA A 68 4.55 -3.91 3.48
CA ALA A 68 5.03 -3.66 2.13
C ALA A 68 6.54 -3.88 1.99
N HIS A 69 7.30 -3.76 3.07
CA HIS A 69 8.77 -3.81 3.07
C HIS A 69 9.34 -5.23 2.95
N ASP A 70 8.64 -6.23 3.48
CA ASP A 70 9.11 -7.63 3.55
C ASP A 70 8.10 -8.63 2.95
N TYR A 71 7.40 -8.20 1.90
CA TYR A 71 6.44 -9.04 1.23
C TYR A 71 7.13 -10.17 0.46
N GLU A 72 6.71 -11.42 0.69
CA GLU A 72 7.18 -12.59 -0.07
C GLU A 72 6.21 -12.90 -1.23
N PRO A 73 6.61 -12.68 -2.50
CA PRO A 73 5.73 -12.93 -3.63
C PRO A 73 5.41 -14.41 -3.83
N SER A 74 4.16 -14.70 -4.15
CA SER A 74 3.70 -16.05 -4.46
C SER A 74 3.81 -16.38 -5.96
N PRO A 75 3.75 -17.67 -6.35
CA PRO A 75 3.62 -18.06 -7.75
C PRO A 75 2.38 -17.49 -8.45
N GLN A 76 1.33 -17.14 -7.70
CA GLN A 76 0.15 -16.49 -8.24
C GLN A 76 0.44 -15.04 -8.63
N ASP A 77 1.29 -14.33 -7.88
CA ASP A 77 1.68 -12.96 -8.21
C ASP A 77 2.48 -12.92 -9.51
N SER A 78 3.40 -13.88 -9.72
CA SER A 78 4.09 -14.05 -11.01
C SER A 78 3.14 -14.23 -12.19
N ARG A 79 2.05 -15.00 -12.02
CA ARG A 79 1.03 -15.18 -13.08
C ARG A 79 0.24 -13.90 -13.30
N THR A 80 -0.11 -13.22 -12.22
CA THR A 80 -0.83 -11.94 -12.25
C THR A 80 -0.02 -10.88 -13.01
N LEU A 81 1.27 -10.72 -12.68
CA LEU A 81 2.16 -9.79 -13.39
C LEU A 81 2.32 -10.16 -14.87
N LYS A 82 2.50 -11.45 -15.17
CA LYS A 82 2.67 -11.91 -16.56
C LYS A 82 1.49 -11.51 -17.46
N ASN A 83 0.29 -11.48 -16.89
CA ASN A 83 -0.94 -11.13 -17.57
C ASN A 83 -1.33 -9.66 -17.39
N ALA A 84 -0.49 -8.81 -16.79
CA ALA A 84 -0.80 -7.40 -16.66
C ALA A 84 -0.55 -6.63 -17.97
N ASP A 85 -1.29 -5.55 -18.17
CA ASP A 85 -1.02 -4.56 -19.22
C ASP A 85 -0.28 -3.35 -18.62
N LEU A 86 -0.55 -3.04 -17.35
CA LEU A 86 0.11 -1.99 -16.56
C LEU A 86 0.43 -2.50 -15.15
N VAL A 87 1.63 -2.22 -14.67
CA VAL A 87 2.08 -2.44 -13.29
C VAL A 87 2.45 -1.08 -12.67
N LEU A 88 1.85 -0.76 -11.53
CA LEU A 88 2.09 0.46 -10.77
C LEU A 88 2.78 0.11 -9.44
N LYS A 89 3.99 0.62 -9.26
CA LYS A 89 4.80 0.45 -8.05
C LYS A 89 5.01 1.77 -7.31
N ASN A 90 5.34 1.72 -6.02
CA ASN A 90 5.66 2.89 -5.21
C ASN A 90 7.07 3.41 -5.51
N GLY A 91 8.07 2.54 -5.56
CA GLY A 91 9.47 2.95 -5.60
C GLY A 91 9.97 3.49 -4.24
N ILE A 92 11.12 4.19 -4.27
CA ILE A 92 11.79 4.74 -3.07
C ILE A 92 12.08 3.63 -2.04
N GLY A 93 12.54 2.47 -2.51
CA GLY A 93 12.88 1.34 -1.63
C GLY A 93 11.69 0.55 -1.05
N LEU A 94 10.43 0.97 -1.23
CA LEU A 94 9.28 0.29 -0.60
C LEU A 94 9.03 -1.11 -1.16
N ASP A 95 9.03 -1.24 -2.48
CA ASP A 95 8.63 -2.45 -3.21
C ASP A 95 9.75 -2.96 -4.12
N GLU A 96 10.99 -3.01 -3.61
CA GLU A 96 12.16 -3.54 -4.33
C GLU A 96 12.02 -5.02 -4.69
N TRP A 97 11.33 -5.79 -3.84
CA TRP A 97 10.99 -7.20 -4.11
C TRP A 97 10.23 -7.39 -5.43
N LEU A 98 9.56 -6.35 -5.94
CA LEU A 98 8.82 -6.41 -7.19
C LEU A 98 9.76 -6.52 -8.40
N ASP A 99 10.99 -6.00 -8.33
CA ASP A 99 11.88 -5.93 -9.48
C ASP A 99 12.32 -7.34 -9.94
N ASP A 100 12.63 -8.21 -8.99
CA ASP A 100 12.89 -9.62 -9.26
C ASP A 100 11.63 -10.35 -9.73
N LEU A 101 10.46 -10.03 -9.17
CA LEU A 101 9.20 -10.61 -9.59
C LEU A 101 8.86 -10.24 -11.05
N ILE A 102 9.06 -8.98 -11.45
CA ILE A 102 8.89 -8.50 -12.82
C ILE A 102 9.83 -9.27 -13.76
N LYS A 103 11.11 -9.35 -13.40
CA LYS A 103 12.13 -10.06 -14.18
C LYS A 103 11.77 -11.54 -14.38
N ASN A 104 11.31 -12.20 -13.33
CA ASN A 104 11.02 -13.63 -13.32
C ASN A 104 9.65 -13.98 -13.94
N SER A 105 8.66 -13.08 -13.85
CA SER A 105 7.33 -13.28 -14.45
C SER A 105 7.35 -13.27 -15.98
N GLY A 106 8.35 -12.61 -16.58
CA GLY A 106 8.44 -12.41 -18.02
C GLY A 106 7.36 -11.47 -18.58
N THR A 107 6.75 -10.67 -17.71
CA THR A 107 5.70 -9.71 -18.08
C THR A 107 6.15 -8.76 -19.20
N LYS A 108 5.18 -8.31 -19.99
CA LYS A 108 5.33 -7.26 -21.01
C LYS A 108 4.58 -5.99 -20.65
N ALA A 109 3.98 -5.96 -19.46
CA ALA A 109 3.29 -4.79 -18.94
C ALA A 109 4.22 -3.57 -18.90
N LYS A 110 3.63 -2.39 -19.12
CA LYS A 110 4.32 -1.16 -18.77
C LYS A 110 4.47 -1.10 -17.25
N VAL A 111 5.66 -0.78 -16.75
CA VAL A 111 5.91 -0.56 -15.31
C VAL A 111 6.07 0.93 -15.07
N VAL A 112 5.32 1.48 -14.11
CA VAL A 112 5.36 2.91 -13.75
C VAL A 112 5.57 3.05 -12.25
N VAL A 113 6.47 3.95 -11.87
CA VAL A 113 6.68 4.37 -10.48
C VAL A 113 5.69 5.49 -10.19
N ALA A 114 4.69 5.22 -9.36
CA ALA A 114 3.63 6.18 -9.06
C ALA A 114 4.16 7.46 -8.38
N THR A 115 5.30 7.37 -7.68
CA THR A 115 5.91 8.48 -6.93
C THR A 115 6.89 9.32 -7.74
N GLU A 116 7.08 9.02 -9.03
CA GLU A 116 8.02 9.74 -9.89
C GLU A 116 7.75 11.27 -9.87
N GLY A 117 8.79 12.05 -9.61
CA GLY A 117 8.72 13.50 -9.48
C GLY A 117 8.45 14.03 -8.05
N ILE A 118 8.33 13.14 -7.07
CA ILE A 118 8.35 13.49 -5.64
C ILE A 118 9.81 13.47 -5.16
N GLU A 119 10.25 14.53 -4.48
CA GLU A 119 11.53 14.56 -3.78
C GLU A 119 11.35 13.88 -2.41
N PRO A 120 11.97 12.72 -2.16
CA PRO A 120 11.81 12.02 -0.90
C PRO A 120 12.36 12.85 0.26
N LEU A 121 11.75 12.73 1.45
CA LEU A 121 12.44 13.11 2.68
C LEU A 121 13.65 12.20 2.87
N GLU A 122 14.74 12.74 3.41
CA GLU A 122 15.84 11.92 3.89
C GLU A 122 15.28 10.89 4.88
N GLY A 123 15.55 9.60 4.66
CA GLY A 123 15.33 8.60 5.68
C GLY A 123 16.36 8.80 6.79
N GLU A 124 16.01 8.49 8.04
CA GLU A 124 17.01 8.42 9.10
C GLU A 124 17.94 7.24 8.77
N ALA A 125 19.09 7.53 8.13
CA ALA A 125 20.16 6.57 7.98
C ALA A 125 20.65 6.22 9.40
N HIS A 126 20.29 5.04 9.89
CA HIS A 126 20.98 4.52 11.06
C HIS A 126 22.45 4.34 10.69
N ASP A 127 23.32 5.09 11.38
CA ASP A 127 24.76 4.91 11.40
C ASP A 127 25.08 3.44 11.71
N ASP A 128 25.16 2.61 10.67
CA ASP A 128 25.82 1.32 10.78
C ASP A 128 27.31 1.64 10.89
N HIS A 129 27.87 1.42 12.07
CA HIS A 129 29.29 1.63 12.34
C HIS A 129 30.14 0.79 11.38
N GLY A 130 30.59 1.39 10.27
CA GLY A 130 31.48 0.68 9.34
C GLY A 130 31.89 1.46 8.09
N SER A 131 33.05 2.11 8.20
CA SER A 131 33.97 2.51 7.12
C SER A 131 33.85 3.94 6.56
N GLU A 132 34.87 4.70 6.94
CA GLU A 132 35.44 5.84 6.22
C GLU A 132 35.40 5.68 4.70
N ALA A 133 34.89 6.73 4.06
CA ALA A 133 35.23 7.30 2.77
C ALA A 133 36.14 6.49 1.82
N ASP A 134 35.54 5.99 0.74
CA ASP A 134 36.11 6.08 -0.61
C ASP A 134 34.97 6.38 -1.60
N LYS A 135 34.86 7.65 -2.01
CA LYS A 135 33.98 8.06 -3.11
C LYS A 135 34.74 7.89 -4.43
N GLU A 136 34.82 6.67 -4.94
CA GLU A 136 35.07 6.45 -6.37
C GLU A 136 33.74 6.50 -7.14
N LYS A 137 33.66 7.45 -8.07
CA LYS A 137 32.53 7.60 -8.99
C LYS A 137 32.67 6.55 -10.09
N ASP A 138 31.91 5.47 -9.98
CA ASP A 138 31.64 4.59 -11.11
C ASP A 138 30.25 4.87 -11.68
N ASP A 139 30.27 5.15 -12.97
CA ASP A 139 29.17 5.57 -13.83
C ASP A 139 28.40 4.34 -14.33
N HIS A 140 27.51 3.79 -13.50
CA HIS A 140 26.46 2.85 -13.90
C HIS A 140 25.20 3.07 -13.05
N GLY A 141 24.23 3.80 -13.63
CA GLY A 141 23.01 4.24 -12.96
C GLY A 141 22.08 3.09 -12.55
N HIS A 142 21.99 2.90 -11.24
CA HIS A 142 20.83 2.42 -10.50
C HIS A 142 20.81 3.21 -9.18
N GLU A 143 20.13 4.36 -9.15
CA GLU A 143 19.84 5.04 -7.89
C GLU A 143 18.87 4.15 -7.10
N HIS A 144 19.42 3.30 -6.24
CA HIS A 144 18.67 2.65 -5.18
C HIS A 144 18.11 3.75 -4.29
N GLY A 145 16.79 3.73 -4.05
CA GLY A 145 16.04 4.86 -3.53
C GLY A 145 16.46 5.24 -2.12
N GLU A 146 17.35 6.23 -2.00
CA GLU A 146 17.66 6.89 -0.75
C GLU A 146 16.45 7.76 -0.35
N GLY A 147 15.74 7.41 0.73
CA GLY A 147 14.70 8.27 1.30
C GLY A 147 13.53 7.54 1.94
N ASP A 148 12.65 8.31 2.58
CA ASP A 148 11.41 7.85 3.19
C ASP A 148 10.35 7.53 2.11
N PRO A 149 9.90 6.27 1.97
CA PRO A 149 8.93 5.88 0.95
C PRO A 149 7.49 6.31 1.21
N HIS A 150 7.15 6.78 2.41
CA HIS A 150 5.78 6.93 2.90
C HIS A 150 5.09 8.22 2.41
N VAL A 151 5.32 8.53 1.13
CA VAL A 151 4.96 9.81 0.49
C VAL A 151 3.46 10.10 0.51
N TRP A 152 2.61 9.07 0.56
CA TRP A 152 1.15 9.19 0.50
C TRP A 152 0.54 9.88 1.72
N HIS A 153 1.33 10.06 2.78
CA HIS A 153 0.94 10.82 3.97
C HIS A 153 0.89 12.34 3.77
N ASP A 154 1.36 12.86 2.62
CA ASP A 154 1.12 14.24 2.17
C ASP A 154 0.11 14.28 0.99
N PRO A 155 -1.05 14.95 1.11
CA PRO A 155 -2.01 15.08 0.00
C PRO A 155 -1.45 15.77 -1.26
N GLU A 156 -0.38 16.57 -1.21
CA GLU A 156 0.28 17.10 -2.43
C GLU A 156 1.04 16.01 -3.17
N ASN A 157 1.72 15.13 -2.45
CA ASN A 157 2.38 13.96 -3.04
C ASN A 157 1.35 13.04 -3.69
N VAL A 158 0.20 12.83 -3.03
CA VAL A 158 -0.90 12.04 -3.60
C VAL A 158 -1.42 12.64 -4.91
N LYS A 159 -1.41 13.98 -5.07
CA LYS A 159 -1.77 14.62 -6.37
C LYS A 159 -0.79 14.27 -7.48
N VAL A 160 0.50 14.19 -7.17
CA VAL A 160 1.53 13.73 -8.12
C VAL A 160 1.26 12.27 -8.49
N MET A 161 1.00 11.42 -7.50
CA MET A 161 0.71 10.01 -7.72
C MET A 161 -0.50 9.79 -8.63
N VAL A 162 -1.62 10.46 -8.39
CA VAL A 162 -2.82 10.29 -9.25
C VAL A 162 -2.62 10.83 -10.66
N LYS A 163 -1.81 11.88 -10.82
CA LYS A 163 -1.42 12.36 -12.16
C LYS A 163 -0.62 11.31 -12.90
N ASN A 164 0.40 10.73 -12.26
CA ASN A 164 1.24 9.69 -12.86
C ASN A 164 0.41 8.44 -13.23
N ILE A 165 -0.50 8.03 -12.34
CA ILE A 165 -1.44 6.93 -12.59
C ILE A 165 -2.34 7.25 -13.79
N ALA A 166 -2.91 8.45 -13.87
CA ALA A 166 -3.79 8.84 -14.98
C ALA A 166 -3.07 8.86 -16.33
N GLU A 167 -1.83 9.35 -16.37
CA GLU A 167 -1.04 9.32 -17.60
C GLU A 167 -0.66 7.90 -18.01
N ALA A 168 -0.26 7.06 -17.06
CA ALA A 168 0.04 5.65 -17.33
C ALA A 168 -1.17 4.90 -17.89
N LEU A 169 -2.36 5.12 -17.31
CA LEU A 169 -3.62 4.57 -17.80
C LEU A 169 -3.97 5.10 -19.19
N ALA A 170 -3.81 6.41 -19.44
CA ALA A 170 -4.08 7.02 -20.73
C ALA A 170 -3.18 6.49 -21.88
N GLU A 171 -1.99 6.01 -21.57
CA GLU A 171 -1.07 5.43 -22.55
C GLU A 171 -1.45 4.00 -22.95
N VAL A 172 -1.93 3.20 -21.98
CA VAL A 172 -2.33 1.80 -22.24
C VAL A 172 -3.80 1.68 -22.67
N ASP A 173 -4.62 2.69 -22.35
CA ASP A 173 -6.03 2.80 -22.72
C ASP A 173 -6.34 4.22 -23.24
N GLY A 174 -5.99 4.43 -24.51
CA GLY A 174 -6.15 5.71 -25.19
C GLY A 174 -7.60 6.16 -25.37
N GLU A 175 -8.56 5.23 -25.37
CA GLU A 175 -9.99 5.56 -25.53
C GLU A 175 -10.54 6.30 -24.30
N ASN A 176 -10.08 5.92 -23.10
CA ASN A 176 -10.50 6.54 -21.83
C ASN A 176 -9.53 7.63 -21.33
N ALA A 177 -8.48 7.96 -22.07
CA ALA A 177 -7.43 8.89 -21.68
C ALA A 177 -7.93 10.26 -21.15
N ALA A 178 -8.91 10.87 -21.81
CA ALA A 178 -9.47 12.15 -21.36
C ALA A 178 -10.23 12.02 -20.04
N THR A 179 -10.88 10.88 -19.83
CA THR A 179 -11.64 10.57 -18.62
C THR A 179 -10.71 10.36 -17.43
N TYR A 180 -9.62 9.58 -17.58
CA TYR A 180 -8.63 9.38 -16.51
C TYR A 180 -8.02 10.71 -16.02
N ARG A 181 -7.67 11.60 -16.95
CA ARG A 181 -7.14 12.93 -16.58
C ARG A 181 -8.17 13.78 -15.84
N ALA A 182 -9.42 13.78 -16.30
CA ALA A 182 -10.50 14.52 -15.64
C ALA A 182 -10.82 13.98 -14.23
N ASP A 183 -10.85 12.66 -14.07
CA ASP A 183 -11.07 11.99 -12.79
C ASP A 183 -9.91 12.27 -11.81
N ALA A 184 -8.65 12.25 -12.29
CA ALA A 184 -7.49 12.65 -11.49
C ALA A 184 -7.54 14.13 -11.06
N GLU A 185 -7.93 15.05 -11.95
CA GLU A 185 -8.13 16.47 -11.60
C GLU A 185 -9.24 16.67 -10.57
N ALA A 186 -10.33 15.91 -10.67
CA ALA A 186 -11.42 15.94 -9.70
C ALA A 186 -10.94 15.45 -8.33
N TYR A 187 -10.19 14.34 -8.28
CA TYR A 187 -9.61 13.83 -7.05
C TYR A 187 -8.57 14.78 -6.45
N ALA A 188 -7.76 15.45 -7.27
CA ALA A 188 -6.82 16.47 -6.80
C ALA A 188 -7.52 17.64 -6.10
N LYS A 189 -8.72 18.04 -6.56
CA LYS A 189 -9.56 19.04 -5.87
C LYS A 189 -10.07 18.55 -4.53
N LYS A 190 -10.49 17.29 -4.45
CA LYS A 190 -10.88 16.63 -3.19
C LYS A 190 -9.71 16.61 -2.19
N LEU A 191 -8.49 16.36 -2.64
CA LEU A 191 -7.29 16.42 -1.79
C LEU A 191 -6.99 17.84 -1.25
N ASN A 192 -7.31 18.90 -1.99
CA ASN A 192 -7.23 20.27 -1.46
C ASN A 192 -8.21 20.48 -0.29
N GLU A 193 -9.41 19.91 -0.37
CA GLU A 193 -10.41 20.01 0.69
C GLU A 193 -9.98 19.23 1.93
N VAL A 194 -9.43 18.02 1.74
CA VAL A 194 -8.85 17.18 2.79
C VAL A 194 -7.72 17.91 3.51
N ASP A 195 -6.77 18.49 2.77
CA ASP A 195 -5.67 19.26 3.39
C ASP A 195 -6.19 20.41 4.25
N ARG A 196 -7.18 21.16 3.75
CA ARG A 196 -7.80 22.26 4.48
C ARG A 196 -8.50 21.77 5.75
N GLU A 197 -9.24 20.66 5.69
CA GLU A 197 -9.90 20.07 6.86
C GLU A 197 -8.87 19.65 7.90
N ILE A 198 -7.80 18.98 7.49
CA ILE A 198 -6.75 18.53 8.41
C ILE A 198 -6.07 19.74 9.07
N ARG A 199 -5.70 20.77 8.31
CA ARG A 199 -5.13 22.00 8.88
C ARG A 199 -6.03 22.63 9.94
N ALA A 200 -7.34 22.67 9.71
CA ALA A 200 -8.31 23.19 10.67
C ALA A 200 -8.40 22.35 11.96
N LEU A 201 -8.19 21.03 11.89
CA LEU A 201 -8.15 20.16 13.08
C LEU A 201 -6.97 20.50 14.01
N PHE A 202 -5.82 20.87 13.44
CA PHE A 202 -4.59 21.18 14.17
C PHE A 202 -4.44 22.66 14.56
N GLU A 203 -5.11 23.59 13.88
CA GLU A 203 -5.09 25.03 14.18
C GLU A 203 -5.25 25.38 15.69
N PRO A 204 -6.20 24.79 16.46
CA PRO A 204 -6.34 25.11 17.88
C PRO A 204 -5.24 24.53 18.79
N ILE A 205 -4.34 23.70 18.25
CA ILE A 205 -3.30 22.99 19.01
C ILE A 205 -1.98 23.75 18.83
N PRO A 206 -1.35 24.29 19.88
CA PRO A 206 -0.07 25.00 19.76
C PRO A 206 1.01 24.10 19.15
N ALA A 207 1.79 24.62 18.19
CA ALA A 207 2.82 23.83 17.49
C ALA A 207 3.80 23.13 18.46
N ALA A 208 4.24 23.82 19.51
CA ALA A 208 5.12 23.27 20.54
C ALA A 208 4.52 22.10 21.35
N ALA A 209 3.19 21.90 21.30
CA ALA A 209 2.50 20.80 21.96
C ALA A 209 2.27 19.60 21.03
N ARG A 210 2.56 19.73 19.73
CA ARG A 210 2.32 18.68 18.73
C ARG A 210 3.47 17.67 18.69
N LYS A 211 3.77 17.07 19.84
CA LYS A 211 4.85 16.10 20.01
C LYS A 211 4.30 14.70 20.18
N VAL A 212 4.69 13.79 19.30
CA VAL A 212 4.23 12.40 19.27
C VAL A 212 5.41 11.42 19.18
N VAL A 213 5.15 10.17 19.52
CA VAL A 213 5.98 9.01 19.18
C VAL A 213 5.18 8.12 18.25
N THR A 214 5.80 7.44 17.29
CA THR A 214 5.13 6.51 16.37
C THR A 214 5.57 5.06 16.62
N ASN A 215 4.87 4.10 16.01
CA ASN A 215 5.36 2.73 15.98
C ASN A 215 6.64 2.61 15.16
N HIS A 216 6.60 3.01 13.88
CA HIS A 216 7.79 3.11 13.03
C HIS A 216 7.80 4.45 12.28
N GLU A 217 8.86 4.73 11.52
CA GLU A 217 9.09 6.02 10.85
C GLU A 217 8.29 6.18 9.55
N SER A 218 6.96 6.11 9.64
CA SER A 218 6.06 6.17 8.47
C SER A 218 5.29 7.48 8.31
N LEU A 219 5.24 8.32 9.35
CA LEU A 219 4.38 9.50 9.36
C LEU A 219 5.12 10.83 9.11
N ASN A 220 6.38 10.79 8.65
CA ASN A 220 7.21 11.99 8.52
C ASN A 220 6.62 13.03 7.55
N TYR A 221 6.05 12.60 6.42
CA TYR A 221 5.37 13.50 5.47
C TYR A 221 4.14 14.18 6.08
N PHE A 222 3.33 13.41 6.83
CA PHE A 222 2.18 13.96 7.56
C PHE A 222 2.65 14.97 8.61
N ALA A 223 3.68 14.60 9.37
CA ALA A 223 4.23 15.39 10.45
C ALA A 223 4.82 16.72 9.93
N LYS A 224 5.61 16.67 8.86
CA LYS A 224 6.15 17.86 8.18
C LYS A 224 5.04 18.79 7.71
N ARG A 225 4.00 18.27 7.06
CA ARG A 225 2.92 19.08 6.50
C ARG A 225 2.07 19.79 7.58
N TYR A 226 1.78 19.09 8.67
CA TYR A 226 0.89 19.58 9.73
C TYR A 226 1.63 20.07 10.98
N GLN A 227 2.96 20.22 10.89
CA GLN A 227 3.85 20.73 11.94
C GLN A 227 3.72 19.93 13.23
N ILE A 228 3.81 18.62 13.11
CA ILE A 228 3.90 17.67 14.22
C ILE A 228 5.36 17.28 14.32
N GLU A 229 5.87 17.20 15.53
CA GLU A 229 7.22 16.75 15.83
C GLU A 229 7.16 15.29 16.28
N ILE A 230 7.81 14.41 15.52
CA ILE A 230 7.99 13.01 15.89
C ILE A 230 9.27 12.95 16.74
N ILE A 231 9.12 12.63 18.02
CA ILE A 231 10.22 12.59 19.00
C ILE A 231 11.01 11.28 18.89
N GLY A 232 10.38 10.24 18.32
CA GLY A 232 11.02 8.97 18.03
C GLY A 232 10.00 7.92 17.62
N ALA A 233 10.52 6.77 17.22
CA ALA A 233 9.74 5.59 16.87
C ALA A 233 10.06 4.43 17.83
N ILE A 234 9.06 3.56 18.06
CA ILE A 234 9.25 2.33 18.84
C ILE A 234 10.17 1.37 18.12
N ILE A 235 9.99 1.23 16.81
CA ILE A 235 10.80 0.43 15.89
C ILE A 235 11.58 1.46 15.06
N PRO A 236 12.87 1.68 15.34
CA PRO A 236 13.70 2.58 14.56
C PRO A 236 13.81 2.08 13.11
N GLY A 237 13.72 3.00 12.14
CA GLY A 237 13.80 2.70 10.71
C GLY A 237 12.48 2.23 10.09
N THR A 238 12.58 1.73 8.85
CA THR A 238 11.42 1.40 8.00
C THR A 238 11.01 -0.07 8.04
N ALA A 239 11.80 -0.97 8.62
CA ALA A 239 11.50 -2.41 8.68
C ALA A 239 10.76 -2.79 9.97
N LYS A 240 9.52 -3.28 9.88
CA LYS A 240 8.67 -3.56 11.05
C LYS A 240 9.07 -4.80 11.85
N GLU A 241 9.88 -5.69 11.29
CA GLU A 241 10.28 -6.94 11.96
C GLU A 241 11.35 -6.73 13.06
N ALA A 242 12.05 -5.59 13.05
CA ALA A 242 13.06 -5.31 14.06
C ALA A 242 12.40 -5.07 15.43
N GLN A 243 12.56 -6.01 16.36
CA GLN A 243 12.18 -5.77 17.74
C GLN A 243 13.13 -4.74 18.36
N PRO A 244 12.62 -3.70 19.04
CA PRO A 244 13.49 -2.71 19.65
C PRO A 244 14.29 -3.32 20.79
N SER A 245 15.55 -2.91 20.91
CA SER A 245 16.38 -3.31 22.03
C SER A 245 15.88 -2.69 23.34
N ALA A 246 16.18 -3.32 24.47
CA ALA A 246 15.86 -2.75 25.78
C ALA A 246 16.53 -1.37 26.00
N GLN A 247 17.68 -1.13 25.36
CA GLN A 247 18.37 0.15 25.44
C GLN A 247 17.63 1.23 24.66
N ASP A 248 17.08 0.90 23.49
CA ASP A 248 16.34 1.87 22.67
C ASP A 248 15.00 2.23 23.31
N LEU A 249 14.31 1.25 23.90
CA LEU A 249 13.11 1.52 24.69
C LEU A 249 13.40 2.41 25.92
N ALA A 250 14.55 2.24 26.57
CA ALA A 250 14.95 3.09 27.70
C ALA A 250 15.21 4.54 27.24
N LYS A 251 15.96 4.72 26.14
CA LYS A 251 16.18 6.05 25.54
C LYS A 251 14.86 6.71 25.14
N LEU A 252 13.96 5.97 24.50
CA LEU A 252 12.65 6.48 24.09
C LEU A 252 11.78 6.86 25.29
N THR A 253 11.84 6.09 26.38
CA THR A 253 11.16 6.42 27.65
C THR A 253 11.65 7.74 28.22
N ASP A 254 12.97 7.99 28.19
CA ASP A 254 13.55 9.24 28.66
C ASP A 254 13.15 10.42 27.76
N LEU A 255 13.17 10.25 26.44
CA LEU A 255 12.71 11.25 25.47
C LEU A 255 11.24 11.60 25.66
N ILE A 256 10.37 10.60 25.84
CA ILE A 256 8.93 10.82 26.11
C ILE A 256 8.74 11.74 27.33
N ARG A 257 9.52 11.53 28.39
CA ARG A 257 9.45 12.32 29.62
C ARG A 257 10.05 13.71 29.46
N SER A 258 11.21 13.84 28.83
CA SER A 258 11.92 15.13 28.71
C SER A 258 11.26 16.08 27.73
N GLU A 259 10.72 15.55 26.63
CA GLU A 259 10.12 16.35 25.55
C GLU A 259 8.65 16.69 25.79
N GLY A 260 8.01 16.05 26.78
CA GLY A 260 6.60 16.26 27.11
C GLY A 260 5.67 15.69 26.04
N VAL A 261 6.01 14.52 25.48
CA VAL A 261 5.22 13.83 24.45
C VAL A 261 3.80 13.60 24.95
N LYS A 262 2.83 13.85 24.07
CA LYS A 262 1.40 13.74 24.40
C LYS A 262 0.82 12.38 24.07
N ALA A 263 1.26 11.78 22.97
CA ALA A 263 0.70 10.54 22.47
C ALA A 263 1.75 9.65 21.80
N ILE A 264 1.58 8.34 21.97
CA ILE A 264 2.15 7.31 21.11
C ILE A 264 1.08 6.95 20.07
N LEU A 265 1.40 7.10 18.80
CA LEU A 265 0.58 6.72 17.66
C LEU A 265 0.85 5.26 17.33
N ALA A 266 -0.07 4.41 17.76
CA ALA A 266 -0.02 2.97 17.52
C ALA A 266 -0.75 2.60 16.23
N GLU A 267 0.00 2.00 15.31
CA GLU A 267 -0.49 1.59 14.01
C GLU A 267 -1.42 0.39 14.09
N ALA A 268 -2.40 0.33 13.18
CA ALA A 268 -3.40 -0.73 13.16
C ALA A 268 -2.80 -2.11 12.83
N GLU A 269 -1.69 -2.12 12.10
CA GLU A 269 -1.02 -3.33 11.62
C GLU A 269 -0.01 -3.91 12.64
N ILE A 270 0.32 -3.18 13.70
CA ILE A 270 1.38 -3.55 14.65
C ILE A 270 0.79 -3.87 16.03
N ASP A 271 1.28 -4.92 16.69
CA ASP A 271 0.85 -5.30 18.04
C ASP A 271 1.14 -4.13 19.04
N PRO A 272 0.10 -3.57 19.70
CA PRO A 272 0.26 -2.37 20.52
C PRO A 272 0.96 -2.63 21.86
N LYS A 273 1.30 -3.87 22.23
CA LYS A 273 1.87 -4.21 23.55
C LYS A 273 3.07 -3.37 23.95
N VAL A 274 3.97 -3.07 23.01
CA VAL A 274 5.16 -2.26 23.31
C VAL A 274 4.77 -0.80 23.59
N ALA A 275 3.86 -0.24 22.79
CA ALA A 275 3.29 1.09 23.02
C ALA A 275 2.55 1.18 24.36
N GLU A 276 1.74 0.15 24.69
CA GLU A 276 1.03 0.05 25.97
C GLU A 276 1.99 -0.05 27.16
N GLN A 277 3.13 -0.74 26.99
CA GLN A 277 4.15 -0.83 28.03
C GLN A 277 4.80 0.53 28.27
N LEU A 278 5.24 1.23 27.22
CA LEU A 278 5.78 2.58 27.32
C LEU A 278 4.79 3.56 27.97
N ALA A 279 3.50 3.42 27.65
CA ALA A 279 2.44 4.20 28.28
C ALA A 279 2.28 3.93 29.78
N LYS A 280 2.41 2.68 30.23
CA LYS A 280 2.44 2.37 31.67
C LYS A 280 3.64 2.99 32.37
N ASP A 281 4.79 3.04 31.70
CA ASP A 281 6.04 3.52 32.29
C ASP A 281 6.18 5.04 32.28
N THR A 282 5.52 5.74 31.36
CA THR A 282 5.64 7.19 31.16
C THR A 282 4.37 7.98 31.46
N GLY A 283 3.21 7.32 31.45
CA GLY A 283 1.90 7.97 31.55
C GLY A 283 1.41 8.63 30.25
N VAL A 284 2.12 8.43 29.13
CA VAL A 284 1.69 8.95 27.81
C VAL A 284 0.44 8.22 27.30
N ARG A 285 -0.42 8.90 26.54
CA ARG A 285 -1.61 8.29 25.92
C ARG A 285 -1.19 7.42 24.73
N VAL A 286 -1.76 6.22 24.61
CA VAL A 286 -1.69 5.44 23.37
C VAL A 286 -2.91 5.74 22.51
N VAL A 287 -2.67 6.00 21.22
CA VAL A 287 -3.70 6.21 20.20
C VAL A 287 -3.62 5.05 19.24
N THR A 288 -4.56 4.12 19.29
CA THR A 288 -4.58 2.95 18.41
C THR A 288 -5.40 3.21 17.16
N GLY A 289 -5.16 2.39 16.12
CA GLY A 289 -5.93 2.44 14.88
C GLY A 289 -5.48 3.54 13.93
N VAL A 290 -4.23 3.99 14.05
CA VAL A 290 -3.58 4.84 13.06
C VAL A 290 -3.18 3.96 11.87
N TYR A 291 -3.45 4.39 10.66
CA TYR A 291 -3.11 3.62 9.45
C TYR A 291 -1.86 4.21 8.79
N ALA A 292 -0.86 3.39 8.51
CA ALA A 292 0.38 3.81 7.85
C ALA A 292 0.52 3.11 6.48
N ASP A 293 1.07 1.90 6.48
CA ASP A 293 1.41 1.17 5.25
C ASP A 293 0.26 0.38 4.67
N SER A 294 -0.87 0.35 5.37
CA SER A 294 -2.11 -0.20 4.85
C SER A 294 -3.26 0.76 5.02
N LEU A 295 -4.18 0.71 4.06
CA LEU A 295 -5.50 1.31 4.22
C LEU A 295 -6.34 0.47 5.19
N GLY A 296 -7.32 1.12 5.80
CA GLY A 296 -8.32 0.44 6.60
C GLY A 296 -9.18 -0.54 5.78
N PRO A 297 -9.86 -1.48 6.45
CA PRO A 297 -10.74 -2.43 5.77
C PRO A 297 -11.90 -1.70 5.08
N ALA A 298 -12.46 -2.32 4.04
CA ALA A 298 -13.58 -1.75 3.28
C ALA A 298 -14.73 -1.28 4.20
N GLY A 299 -15.21 -0.06 3.98
CA GLY A 299 -16.27 0.56 4.79
C GLY A 299 -15.82 1.14 6.14
N SER A 300 -14.52 1.10 6.47
CA SER A 300 -13.99 1.73 7.69
C SER A 300 -13.97 3.26 7.64
N GLY A 301 -14.08 3.85 6.45
CA GLY A 301 -13.83 5.27 6.22
C GLY A 301 -12.34 5.60 6.10
N ALA A 302 -11.45 4.61 6.24
CA ALA A 302 -10.01 4.68 5.98
C ALA A 302 -9.57 3.74 4.83
N ASP A 303 -10.53 3.21 4.07
CA ASP A 303 -10.35 2.34 2.89
C ASP A 303 -9.98 3.11 1.61
N THR A 304 -9.74 4.41 1.74
CA THR A 304 -9.24 5.29 0.68
C THR A 304 -8.13 6.16 1.26
N VAL A 305 -7.21 6.64 0.40
CA VAL A 305 -6.09 7.48 0.88
C VAL A 305 -6.59 8.75 1.58
N HIS A 306 -7.58 9.45 1.00
CA HIS A 306 -8.15 10.65 1.62
C HIS A 306 -8.90 10.34 2.93
N GLY A 307 -9.61 9.21 2.99
CA GLY A 307 -10.30 8.75 4.19
C GLY A 307 -9.32 8.43 5.32
N MET A 308 -8.23 7.72 5.00
CA MET A 308 -7.14 7.39 5.90
C MET A 308 -6.49 8.66 6.48
N LEU A 309 -6.16 9.64 5.62
CA LEU A 309 -5.59 10.92 6.05
C LEU A 309 -6.50 11.65 7.04
N LEU A 310 -7.81 11.72 6.77
CA LEU A 310 -8.78 12.36 7.66
C LEU A 310 -8.98 11.58 8.97
N HIS A 311 -9.02 10.26 8.90
CA HIS A 311 -9.13 9.38 10.06
C HIS A 311 -7.94 9.58 11.01
N ASN A 312 -6.72 9.45 10.48
CA ASN A 312 -5.49 9.66 11.25
C ASN A 312 -5.46 11.08 11.85
N ALA A 313 -5.76 12.11 11.05
CA ALA A 313 -5.78 13.48 11.51
C ALA A 313 -6.72 13.70 12.69
N ARG A 314 -7.92 13.11 12.66
CA ARG A 314 -8.89 13.23 13.76
C ARG A 314 -8.39 12.55 15.03
N LEU A 315 -7.86 11.34 14.93
CA LEU A 315 -7.27 10.62 16.06
C LEU A 315 -6.11 11.38 16.70
N ILE A 316 -5.18 11.86 15.86
CA ILE A 316 -3.99 12.58 16.33
C ILE A 316 -4.40 13.93 16.95
N ALA A 317 -5.27 14.69 16.29
CA ALA A 317 -5.73 15.98 16.83
C ALA A 317 -6.51 15.83 18.14
N GLU A 318 -7.29 14.76 18.31
CA GLU A 318 -7.96 14.48 19.59
C GLU A 318 -6.94 14.17 20.70
N ALA A 319 -5.88 13.43 20.39
CA ALA A 319 -4.87 13.03 21.36
C ALA A 319 -3.94 14.18 21.80
N LEU A 320 -3.79 15.20 20.96
CA LEU A 320 -2.94 16.36 21.21
C LEU A 320 -3.66 17.54 21.91
N ARG A 321 -4.97 17.45 22.13
CA ARG A 321 -5.77 18.44 22.88
C ARG A 321 -5.67 18.21 24.38
#